data_AF-A0A6N9ADL7-F1
#
_entry.id   AF-A0A6N9ADL7-F1
#
_cell.length_a   1.000
_cell.length_b   1.000
_cell.length_c   1.000
_cell.angle_alpha   90.00
_cell.angle_beta   90.00
_cell.angle_gamma   90.00
#
_symmetry.space_group_name_H-M   'P 1'
#
loop_
_entity.id
_entity.type
_entity.pdbx_description
1 polymer ?
#
loop_
_entity_poly.entity_id
_entity_poly.type
_entity_poly.pdbx_seq_one_letter_code
_entity_poly.pdbx_strand_id
1 'polypeptide(L)'
;MVGSRLWQGLLAGLAAFPVLAGFGEVEDGARQDCPQKAERSVPMGSVTEIADGEPPCRIQFFATGVRLEAVADGSRPDPGRTVLVDSDGRFISANAVGWDGVISVWDSRGEYLRSFGRVGEGPGEFSARGMMNLIIDGRDRLHVRDGAPRWSVFTPEHEFIRRVPANVMGGLFGTTVILDDGSAVNGMKYQDVAHQFRLVDSTGVLQRGFGPVGDERVSTRRYITYAGGDTFWAAPPAGGSDAYVLEEWGIDGELRQTLRRDVTWWRWRRDGGASTQVHRLHVASDGLLYTLVWRPTDEYGKEIERLERGLERVGGELMWTPEAMTERSRLGDELTEHAVEVIDTRTGQLLASEVFTQSRAQEIVPRAFFRGSLRGYRYLVGEDGLPFVEIVTLELVAR
;
A
#
# COMPACT_ATOMS: atom_id res chain seq x y z
N MET A 1 -41.00 34.70 -47.89
CA MET A 1 -40.52 35.81 -48.73
C MET A 1 -39.03 35.62 -48.93
N VAL A 2 -38.61 35.40 -50.18
CA VAL A 2 -37.29 35.65 -50.81
C VAL A 2 -36.05 35.12 -50.06
N GLY A 3 -35.16 34.30 -50.60
CA GLY A 3 -34.86 33.94 -51.99
C GLY A 3 -33.35 33.68 -52.08
N SER A 4 -33.00 32.53 -52.63
CA SER A 4 -31.65 32.03 -52.96
C SER A 4 -30.83 32.96 -53.86
N ARG A 5 -29.50 33.01 -53.67
CA ARG A 5 -28.53 33.09 -54.78
C ARG A 5 -27.23 32.32 -54.49
N LEU A 6 -26.89 31.49 -55.47
CA LEU A 6 -25.64 30.75 -55.69
C LEU A 6 -24.57 31.64 -56.37
N TRP A 7 -23.37 31.05 -56.53
CA TRP A 7 -22.21 31.38 -57.38
C TRP A 7 -21.07 32.15 -56.68
N GLN A 8 -19.78 31.84 -56.83
CA GLN A 8 -19.01 30.70 -57.35
C GLN A 8 -17.52 30.99 -57.04
N GLY A 9 -16.71 29.95 -56.84
CA GLY A 9 -15.31 29.92 -57.32
C GLY A 9 -14.22 30.60 -56.49
N LEU A 10 -13.45 29.78 -55.76
CA LEU A 10 -11.98 29.86 -55.79
C LEU A 10 -11.40 28.49 -55.39
N LEU A 11 -10.98 27.76 -56.43
CA LEU A 11 -10.07 26.61 -56.37
C LEU A 11 -8.64 27.15 -56.29
N ALA A 12 -7.86 26.69 -55.30
CA ALA A 12 -6.46 26.26 -55.44
C ALA A 12 -5.80 26.13 -54.05
N GLY A 13 -5.17 24.97 -53.79
CA GLY A 13 -4.18 24.85 -52.70
C GLY A 13 -4.38 23.71 -51.70
N LEU A 14 -4.80 22.51 -52.13
CA LEU A 14 -4.57 21.30 -51.32
C LEU A 14 -3.10 20.91 -51.45
N ALA A 15 -2.26 21.40 -50.54
CA ALA A 15 -0.97 20.77 -50.27
C ALA A 15 -1.25 19.50 -49.45
N ALA A 16 -0.96 18.35 -50.05
CA ALA A 16 -0.98 17.07 -49.37
C ALA A 16 0.04 17.10 -48.23
N PHE A 17 -0.43 17.07 -46.99
CA PHE A 17 0.41 16.69 -45.86
C PHE A 17 0.62 15.18 -45.93
N PRO A 18 1.87 14.69 -45.87
CA PRO A 18 2.12 13.26 -45.87
C PRO A 18 1.53 12.68 -44.58
N VAL A 19 0.70 11.66 -44.75
CA VAL A 19 0.35 10.72 -43.69
C VAL A 19 1.66 10.05 -43.26
N LEU A 20 2.26 10.55 -42.19
CA LEU A 20 3.29 9.81 -41.46
C LEU A 20 2.57 8.70 -40.68
N ALA A 21 2.25 7.63 -41.39
CA ALA A 21 2.14 6.31 -40.79
C ALA A 21 3.55 5.91 -40.37
N GLY A 22 3.81 5.96 -39.08
CA GLY A 22 5.14 5.70 -38.52
C GLY A 22 5.18 5.97 -37.03
N PHE A 23 4.28 5.37 -36.25
CA PHE A 23 4.63 5.06 -34.88
C PHE A 23 5.36 3.73 -34.93
N GLY A 24 6.69 3.85 -34.92
CA GLY A 24 7.59 2.72 -34.87
C GLY A 24 7.22 1.82 -33.71
N GLU A 25 7.38 0.51 -33.95
CA GLU A 25 7.72 -0.43 -32.90
C GLU A 25 8.75 0.26 -31.99
N VAL A 26 8.36 0.46 -30.73
CA VAL A 26 9.35 0.74 -29.69
C VAL A 26 10.28 -0.46 -29.74
N GLU A 27 11.51 -0.25 -30.20
CA GLU A 27 12.55 -1.26 -30.11
C GLU A 27 12.54 -1.74 -28.65
N ASP A 28 12.25 -3.02 -28.45
CA ASP A 28 12.55 -3.77 -27.23
C ASP A 28 14.08 -3.73 -27.05
N GLY A 29 14.59 -2.58 -26.63
CA GLY A 29 15.93 -2.44 -26.11
C GLY A 29 15.98 -3.37 -24.91
N ALA A 30 16.65 -4.51 -25.09
CA ALA A 30 16.72 -5.62 -24.17
C ALA A 30 16.68 -5.11 -22.72
N ARG A 31 15.51 -5.22 -22.08
CA ARG A 31 15.39 -5.04 -20.64
C ARG A 31 16.36 -6.03 -20.04
N GLN A 32 17.49 -5.54 -19.57
CA GLN A 32 18.52 -6.40 -19.02
C GLN A 32 17.99 -6.84 -17.65
N ASP A 33 17.63 -8.13 -17.57
CA ASP A 33 17.03 -8.70 -16.37
C ASP A 33 17.91 -8.45 -15.15
N CYS A 34 17.28 -8.00 -14.07
CA CYS A 34 17.94 -7.77 -12.80
C CYS A 34 18.62 -9.06 -12.31
N PRO A 35 19.96 -9.09 -12.11
CA PRO A 35 20.65 -10.34 -11.80
C PRO A 35 20.31 -10.83 -10.39
N GLN A 36 19.62 -11.97 -10.34
CA GLN A 36 19.25 -12.66 -9.11
C GLN A 36 20.23 -13.80 -8.80
N LYS A 37 20.55 -13.98 -7.51
CA LYS A 37 21.27 -15.15 -7.02
C LYS A 37 20.42 -16.40 -7.20
N ALA A 38 21.09 -17.54 -7.39
CA ALA A 38 20.40 -18.82 -7.37
C ALA A 38 19.69 -19.03 -6.02
N GLU A 39 18.49 -19.59 -6.08
CA GLU A 39 17.74 -19.97 -4.89
C GLU A 39 18.57 -20.89 -3.98
N ARG A 40 18.36 -20.77 -2.68
CA ARG A 40 18.99 -21.62 -1.68
C ARG A 40 17.93 -22.18 -0.75
N SER A 41 18.23 -23.32 -0.12
CA SER A 41 17.43 -23.79 1.00
C SER A 41 17.55 -22.79 2.16
N VAL A 42 16.43 -22.23 2.60
CA VAL A 42 16.36 -21.38 3.80
C VAL A 42 15.91 -22.26 4.97
N PRO A 43 16.78 -22.59 5.94
CA PRO A 43 16.38 -23.39 7.10
C PRO A 43 15.34 -22.65 7.94
N MET A 44 14.46 -23.42 8.59
CA MET A 44 13.46 -22.89 9.51
C MET A 44 14.11 -22.04 10.62
N GLY A 45 13.56 -20.85 10.85
CA GLY A 45 14.04 -19.92 11.86
C GLY A 45 15.42 -19.31 11.57
N SER A 46 15.93 -19.45 10.35
CA SER A 46 17.23 -18.87 9.99
C SER A 46 17.20 -17.35 9.96
N VAL A 47 18.31 -16.74 10.34
CA VAL A 47 18.55 -15.30 10.20
C VAL A 47 19.48 -15.09 9.02
N THR A 48 19.04 -14.29 8.06
CA THR A 48 19.82 -13.90 6.88
C THR A 48 20.20 -12.44 7.00
N GLU A 49 21.50 -12.19 7.08
CA GLU A 49 22.04 -10.83 6.98
C GLU A 49 21.99 -10.37 5.52
N ILE A 50 21.30 -9.27 5.27
CA ILE A 50 21.28 -8.56 4.00
C ILE A 50 22.50 -7.66 3.98
N ALA A 51 23.50 -8.05 3.18
CA ALA A 51 24.73 -7.31 3.03
C ALA A 51 24.49 -5.86 2.60
N ASP A 52 25.27 -4.94 3.17
CA ASP A 52 25.34 -3.56 2.69
C ASP A 52 26.31 -3.51 1.49
N GLY A 53 25.80 -3.05 0.35
CA GLY A 53 26.52 -3.03 -0.91
C GLY A 53 25.67 -2.38 -1.98
N GLU A 54 26.31 -1.98 -3.08
CA GLU A 54 25.58 -1.39 -4.21
C GLU A 54 24.67 -2.46 -4.82
N PRO A 55 23.33 -2.25 -4.80
CA PRO A 55 22.40 -3.22 -5.33
C PRO A 55 22.51 -3.27 -6.86
N PRO A 56 22.33 -4.44 -7.49
CA PRO A 56 22.58 -4.60 -8.93
C PRO A 56 21.55 -3.88 -9.82
N CYS A 57 20.44 -3.40 -9.26
CA CYS A 57 19.31 -2.88 -10.01
C CYS A 57 18.84 -1.51 -9.49
N ARG A 58 18.00 -0.87 -10.29
CA ARG A 58 17.23 0.33 -9.99
C ARG A 58 15.74 0.02 -10.03
N ILE A 59 14.99 0.78 -9.26
CA ILE A 59 13.54 0.72 -9.18
C ILE A 59 12.97 1.67 -10.20
N GLN A 60 12.11 1.16 -11.08
CA GLN A 60 11.35 2.01 -11.98
C GLN A 60 9.87 1.67 -11.92
N PHE A 61 9.05 2.71 -11.82
CA PHE A 61 7.60 2.57 -11.85
C PHE A 61 7.08 2.98 -13.22
N PHE A 62 6.52 2.03 -13.96
CA PHE A 62 5.94 2.25 -15.27
C PHE A 62 4.43 2.37 -15.19
N ALA A 63 3.86 3.38 -15.83
CA ALA A 63 2.42 3.45 -16.03
C ALA A 63 2.00 2.35 -17.01
N THR A 64 0.94 1.61 -16.68
CA THR A 64 0.43 0.51 -17.53
C THR A 64 -0.47 1.02 -18.67
N GLY A 65 -0.81 2.31 -18.66
CA GLY A 65 -1.82 2.92 -19.54
C GLY A 65 -3.26 2.77 -19.03
N VAL A 66 -3.51 1.94 -18.02
CA VAL A 66 -4.84 1.80 -17.40
C VAL A 66 -5.07 2.90 -16.36
N ARG A 67 -6.20 3.59 -16.46
CA ARG A 67 -6.63 4.64 -15.52
C ARG A 67 -8.08 4.45 -15.10
N LEU A 68 -8.37 4.74 -13.84
CA LEU A 68 -9.73 4.90 -13.33
C LEU A 68 -9.94 6.40 -13.16
N GLU A 69 -10.80 7.00 -13.96
CA GLU A 69 -10.90 8.46 -14.02
C GLU A 69 -12.27 8.91 -13.52
N ALA A 70 -12.35 10.09 -12.90
CA ALA A 70 -13.64 10.76 -12.71
C ALA A 70 -14.09 11.44 -14.03
N VAL A 71 -15.32 11.91 -14.10
CA VAL A 71 -15.75 12.90 -15.11
C VAL A 71 -16.52 14.04 -14.45
N ALA A 72 -16.44 15.22 -15.06
CA ALA A 72 -17.02 16.44 -14.52
C ALA A 72 -18.55 16.40 -14.36
N ASP A 73 -19.26 15.63 -15.19
CA ASP A 73 -20.73 15.52 -15.12
C ASP A 73 -21.22 14.57 -14.00
N GLY A 74 -20.31 13.90 -13.29
CA GLY A 74 -20.61 13.00 -12.18
C GLY A 74 -21.11 11.61 -12.60
N SER A 75 -21.20 11.30 -13.90
CA SER A 75 -21.59 9.96 -14.37
C SER A 75 -20.54 8.88 -14.03
N ARG A 76 -19.29 9.29 -13.82
CA ARG A 76 -18.16 8.47 -13.35
C ARG A 76 -17.61 9.11 -12.07
N PRO A 77 -17.73 8.45 -10.91
CA PRO A 77 -17.35 9.04 -9.64
C PRO A 77 -15.83 9.18 -9.52
N ASP A 78 -15.39 9.93 -8.51
CA ASP A 78 -14.02 9.83 -8.01
C ASP A 78 -13.68 8.33 -7.77
N PRO A 79 -12.59 7.80 -8.34
CA PRO A 79 -12.18 6.41 -8.12
C PRO A 79 -11.80 6.12 -6.67
N GLY A 80 -11.40 7.12 -5.88
CA GLY A 80 -11.06 6.97 -4.49
C GLY A 80 -9.63 6.45 -4.24
N ARG A 81 -9.21 6.51 -2.97
CA ARG A 81 -7.81 6.35 -2.56
C ARG A 81 -7.39 4.90 -2.24
N THR A 82 -8.32 3.97 -2.29
CA THR A 82 -8.09 2.53 -2.07
C THR A 82 -8.55 1.76 -3.30
N VAL A 83 -7.67 0.94 -3.87
CA VAL A 83 -7.98 0.11 -5.05
C VAL A 83 -7.45 -1.31 -4.84
N LEU A 84 -8.28 -2.28 -5.18
CA LEU A 84 -7.94 -3.70 -5.30
C LEU A 84 -8.18 -4.16 -6.74
N VAL A 85 -7.67 -5.34 -7.06
CA VAL A 85 -7.97 -6.05 -8.30
C VAL A 85 -8.40 -7.48 -7.94
N ASP A 86 -9.42 -8.00 -8.60
CA ASP A 86 -9.83 -9.40 -8.47
C ASP A 86 -9.17 -10.29 -9.55
N SER A 87 -9.44 -11.59 -9.51
CA SER A 87 -8.83 -12.54 -10.45
C SER A 87 -9.30 -12.37 -11.91
N ASP A 88 -10.46 -11.74 -12.14
CA ASP A 88 -10.96 -11.34 -13.46
C ASP A 88 -10.30 -10.05 -13.99
N GLY A 89 -9.47 -9.40 -13.16
CA GLY A 89 -8.81 -8.15 -13.48
C GLY A 89 -9.68 -6.90 -13.30
N ARG A 90 -10.86 -7.01 -12.70
CA ARG A 90 -11.71 -5.85 -12.38
C ARG A 90 -11.09 -5.09 -11.23
N PHE A 91 -11.18 -3.76 -11.27
CA PHE A 91 -10.76 -2.94 -10.15
C PHE A 91 -11.93 -2.67 -9.21
N ILE A 92 -11.68 -2.75 -7.91
CA ILE A 92 -12.64 -2.42 -6.86
C ILE A 92 -12.05 -1.27 -6.07
N SER A 93 -12.77 -0.15 -5.97
CA SER A 93 -12.25 1.07 -5.38
C SER A 93 -13.18 1.71 -4.36
N ALA A 94 -12.59 2.41 -3.39
CA ALA A 94 -13.31 3.03 -2.28
C ALA A 94 -12.60 4.28 -1.76
N ASN A 95 -13.26 4.98 -0.84
CA ASN A 95 -12.81 6.26 -0.26
C ASN A 95 -12.75 7.39 -1.30
N ALA A 96 -13.79 7.45 -2.13
CA ALA A 96 -14.06 8.55 -3.04
C ALA A 96 -14.55 9.78 -2.26
N VAL A 97 -14.03 10.96 -2.56
CA VAL A 97 -14.38 12.19 -1.86
C VAL A 97 -15.83 12.56 -2.17
N GLY A 98 -16.65 12.71 -1.13
CA GLY A 98 -18.08 13.03 -1.27
C GLY A 98 -19.00 11.83 -1.56
N TRP A 99 -18.46 10.60 -1.54
CA TRP A 99 -19.19 9.37 -1.80
C TRP A 99 -19.01 8.37 -0.64
N ASP A 100 -19.39 8.80 0.56
CA ASP A 100 -19.24 7.99 1.77
C ASP A 100 -20.05 6.68 1.68
N GLY A 101 -19.40 5.57 2.07
CA GLY A 101 -20.03 4.25 2.05
C GLY A 101 -20.34 3.71 0.65
N VAL A 102 -19.66 4.20 -0.38
CA VAL A 102 -19.78 3.70 -1.76
C VAL A 102 -18.50 2.99 -2.18
N ILE A 103 -18.67 1.84 -2.82
CA ILE A 103 -17.59 1.08 -3.47
C ILE A 103 -17.89 1.03 -4.97
N SER A 104 -16.91 1.40 -5.78
CA SER A 104 -17.00 1.42 -7.24
C SER A 104 -16.30 0.22 -7.84
N VAL A 105 -16.82 -0.28 -8.95
CA VAL A 105 -16.24 -1.41 -9.69
C VAL A 105 -16.00 -0.99 -11.13
N TRP A 106 -14.82 -1.35 -11.63
CA TRP A 106 -14.29 -0.98 -12.93
C TRP A 106 -13.83 -2.23 -13.67
N ASP A 107 -13.91 -2.24 -14.99
CA ASP A 107 -13.38 -3.35 -15.78
C ASP A 107 -11.84 -3.33 -15.82
N SER A 108 -11.24 -4.34 -16.45
CA SER A 108 -9.78 -4.46 -16.55
C SER A 108 -9.10 -3.39 -17.42
N ARG A 109 -9.88 -2.59 -18.17
CA ARG A 109 -9.41 -1.44 -18.94
C ARG A 109 -9.58 -0.12 -18.19
N GLY A 110 -10.21 -0.15 -17.02
CA GLY A 110 -10.47 1.02 -16.19
C GLY A 110 -11.80 1.71 -16.48
N GLU A 111 -12.70 1.08 -17.24
CA GLU A 111 -14.03 1.61 -17.49
C GLU A 111 -14.95 1.35 -16.29
N TYR A 112 -15.71 2.37 -15.89
CA TYR A 112 -16.65 2.25 -14.78
C TYR A 112 -17.82 1.32 -15.14
N LEU A 113 -18.10 0.35 -14.27
CA LEU A 113 -19.17 -0.61 -14.47
C LEU A 113 -20.39 -0.26 -13.63
N ARG A 114 -20.19 -0.10 -12.32
CA ARG A 114 -21.26 0.18 -11.34
C ARG A 114 -20.66 0.52 -9.98
N SER A 115 -21.51 0.92 -9.06
CA SER A 115 -21.19 1.06 -7.65
C SER A 115 -22.24 0.36 -6.77
N PHE A 116 -21.86 0.08 -5.53
CA PHE A 116 -22.74 -0.50 -4.52
C PHE A 116 -22.37 0.01 -3.12
N GLY A 117 -23.26 -0.24 -2.17
CA GLY A 117 -23.17 0.33 -0.83
C GLY A 117 -23.82 1.70 -0.72
N ARG A 118 -24.10 2.08 0.52
CA ARG A 118 -24.54 3.41 0.93
C ARG A 118 -24.25 3.59 2.41
N VAL A 119 -24.33 4.84 2.88
CA VAL A 119 -24.32 5.12 4.33
C VAL A 119 -25.47 4.40 5.03
N GLY A 120 -25.15 3.68 6.10
CA GLY A 120 -26.13 3.03 6.97
C GLY A 120 -25.59 1.87 7.78
N GLU A 121 -26.50 1.10 8.36
CA GLU A 121 -26.22 0.02 9.31
C GLU A 121 -26.82 -1.33 8.89
N GLY A 122 -27.59 -1.39 7.80
CA GLY A 122 -28.18 -2.61 7.23
C GLY A 122 -27.20 -3.43 6.39
N PRO A 123 -27.56 -4.65 5.97
CA PRO A 123 -26.73 -5.49 5.09
C PRO A 123 -26.24 -4.75 3.85
N GLY A 124 -24.93 -4.77 3.61
CA GLY A 124 -24.30 -4.04 2.49
C GLY A 124 -24.17 -2.52 2.68
N GLU A 125 -24.61 -1.96 3.81
CA GLU A 125 -24.42 -0.55 4.16
C GLU A 125 -23.18 -0.33 5.03
N PHE A 126 -22.64 0.88 4.97
CA PHE A 126 -21.37 1.26 5.59
C PHE A 126 -21.49 2.53 6.43
N SER A 127 -20.59 2.68 7.41
CA SER A 127 -20.53 3.88 8.24
C SER A 127 -20.17 5.12 7.41
N ALA A 128 -20.82 6.26 7.70
CA ALA A 128 -20.40 7.58 7.20
C ALA A 128 -19.12 8.11 7.87
N ARG A 129 -18.54 7.36 8.81
CA ARG A 129 -17.35 7.78 9.54
C ARG A 129 -16.15 6.98 9.05
N GLY A 130 -15.01 7.65 8.95
CA GLY A 130 -13.72 7.02 8.70
C GLY A 130 -13.56 6.47 7.28
N MET A 131 -12.39 5.89 7.04
CA MET A 131 -12.05 5.26 5.75
C MET A 131 -12.42 3.78 5.74
N MET A 132 -12.73 3.28 4.55
CA MET A 132 -12.93 1.87 4.24
C MET A 132 -11.59 1.22 3.91
N ASN A 133 -11.22 0.18 4.65
CA ASN A 133 -10.13 -0.73 4.31
C ASN A 133 -10.70 -1.93 3.55
N LEU A 134 -10.16 -2.20 2.38
CA LEU A 134 -10.60 -3.27 1.49
C LEU A 134 -9.50 -4.32 1.40
N ILE A 135 -9.87 -5.59 1.50
CA ILE A 135 -8.98 -6.73 1.22
C ILE A 135 -9.77 -7.77 0.42
N ILE A 136 -9.15 -8.36 -0.60
CA ILE A 136 -9.72 -9.48 -1.36
C ILE A 136 -9.00 -10.77 -1.00
N ASP A 137 -9.76 -11.85 -0.79
CA ASP A 137 -9.20 -13.18 -0.53
C ASP A 137 -8.97 -13.99 -1.80
N GLY A 138 -8.41 -15.19 -1.66
CA GLY A 138 -8.10 -16.08 -2.78
C GLY A 138 -9.32 -16.67 -3.50
N ARG A 139 -10.54 -16.33 -3.07
CA ARG A 139 -11.81 -16.70 -3.72
C ARG A 139 -12.57 -15.47 -4.21
N ASP A 140 -11.88 -14.35 -4.40
CA ASP A 140 -12.42 -13.06 -4.81
C ASP A 140 -13.52 -12.50 -3.90
N ARG A 141 -13.61 -12.96 -2.64
CA ARG A 141 -14.54 -12.34 -1.68
C ARG A 141 -13.93 -11.04 -1.20
N LEU A 142 -14.75 -10.00 -1.21
CA LEU A 142 -14.36 -8.68 -0.73
C LEU A 142 -14.63 -8.57 0.77
N HIS A 143 -13.59 -8.22 1.52
CA HIS A 143 -13.64 -7.93 2.96
C HIS A 143 -13.49 -6.43 3.16
N VAL A 144 -14.48 -5.81 3.78
CA VAL A 144 -14.56 -4.35 3.94
C VAL A 144 -14.65 -4.00 5.42
N ARG A 145 -13.66 -3.27 5.93
CA ARG A 145 -13.71 -2.63 7.24
C ARG A 145 -14.02 -1.16 7.05
N ASP A 146 -15.21 -0.72 7.45
CA ASP A 146 -15.60 0.70 7.47
C ASP A 146 -15.22 1.35 8.81
N GLY A 147 -15.59 2.60 9.05
CA GLY A 147 -15.30 3.23 10.35
C GLY A 147 -16.11 2.74 11.53
N ALA A 148 -17.09 1.85 11.33
CA ALA A 148 -17.70 1.11 12.43
C ALA A 148 -16.75 -0.03 12.87
N PRO A 149 -16.86 -0.55 14.10
CA PRO A 149 -15.98 -1.61 14.60
C PRO A 149 -16.35 -3.00 14.03
N ARG A 150 -16.43 -3.12 12.70
CA ARG A 150 -16.85 -4.33 11.99
C ARG A 150 -16.11 -4.52 10.65
N TRP A 151 -16.13 -5.75 10.18
CA TRP A 151 -15.87 -6.16 8.82
C TRP A 151 -17.18 -6.64 8.19
N SER A 152 -17.40 -6.32 6.92
CA SER A 152 -18.45 -6.86 6.06
C SER A 152 -17.80 -7.71 4.96
N VAL A 153 -18.32 -8.90 4.72
CA VAL A 153 -17.80 -9.83 3.70
C VAL A 153 -18.81 -9.94 2.56
N PHE A 154 -18.33 -9.91 1.33
CA PHE A 154 -19.15 -9.96 0.11
C PHE A 154 -18.69 -11.09 -0.82
N THR A 155 -19.60 -11.56 -1.68
CA THR A 155 -19.27 -12.48 -2.79
C THR A 155 -18.43 -11.78 -3.87
N PRO A 156 -17.84 -12.51 -4.83
CA PRO A 156 -17.22 -11.91 -6.02
C PRO A 156 -18.18 -11.04 -6.86
N GLU A 157 -19.48 -11.31 -6.78
CA GLU A 157 -20.55 -10.51 -7.40
C GLU A 157 -20.94 -9.28 -6.55
N HIS A 158 -20.30 -9.13 -5.39
CA HIS A 158 -20.47 -8.04 -4.43
C HIS A 158 -21.81 -8.09 -3.68
N GLU A 159 -22.34 -9.29 -3.49
CA GLU A 159 -23.50 -9.54 -2.62
C GLU A 159 -23.07 -9.71 -1.18
N PHE A 160 -23.78 -9.12 -0.23
CA PHE A 160 -23.45 -9.19 1.19
C PHE A 160 -23.61 -10.62 1.73
N ILE A 161 -22.56 -11.14 2.38
CA ILE A 161 -22.56 -12.45 3.04
C ILE A 161 -22.84 -12.29 4.54
N ARG A 162 -22.00 -11.53 5.25
CA ARG A 162 -22.04 -11.43 6.71
C ARG A 162 -21.21 -10.27 7.26
N ARG A 163 -21.30 -10.08 8.58
CA ARG A 163 -20.40 -9.23 9.35
C ARG A 163 -19.60 -10.01 10.37
N VAL A 164 -18.41 -9.50 10.66
CA VAL A 164 -17.53 -10.00 11.72
C VAL A 164 -17.02 -8.80 12.55
N PRO A 165 -17.01 -8.85 13.89
CA PRO A 165 -16.50 -7.74 14.71
C PRO A 165 -15.02 -7.43 14.47
N ALA A 166 -14.65 -6.14 14.41
CA ALA A 166 -13.26 -5.70 14.16
C ALA A 166 -12.31 -5.96 15.34
N ASN A 167 -12.81 -6.03 16.57
CA ASN A 167 -12.01 -6.47 17.72
C ASN A 167 -11.59 -7.95 17.63
N VAL A 168 -12.20 -8.72 16.73
CA VAL A 168 -11.83 -10.10 16.46
C VAL A 168 -10.91 -10.19 15.26
N MET A 169 -11.33 -9.69 14.09
CA MET A 169 -10.58 -9.81 12.84
C MET A 169 -9.37 -8.86 12.73
N GLY A 170 -9.32 -7.79 13.51
CA GLY A 170 -8.39 -6.68 13.27
C GLY A 170 -9.06 -5.46 12.65
N GLY A 171 -8.30 -4.46 12.21
CA GLY A 171 -8.95 -3.32 11.56
C GLY A 171 -8.11 -2.10 11.19
N LEU A 172 -6.81 -2.07 11.49
CA LEU A 172 -5.95 -1.00 10.98
C LEU A 172 -5.31 -1.42 9.65
N PHE A 173 -5.12 -0.45 8.77
CA PHE A 173 -4.40 -0.63 7.51
C PHE A 173 -3.02 -1.22 7.79
N GLY A 174 -2.65 -2.24 7.02
CA GLY A 174 -1.35 -2.90 7.14
C GLY A 174 -1.18 -3.77 8.40
N THR A 175 -2.19 -3.96 9.26
CA THR A 175 -2.07 -4.84 10.45
C THR A 175 -2.95 -6.08 10.38
N THR A 176 -3.65 -6.30 9.27
CA THR A 176 -4.55 -7.43 9.06
C THR A 176 -4.28 -8.03 7.69
N VAL A 177 -4.08 -9.34 7.66
CA VAL A 177 -3.96 -10.14 6.43
C VAL A 177 -5.18 -11.04 6.35
N ILE A 178 -5.80 -11.13 5.18
CA ILE A 178 -6.83 -12.13 4.89
C ILE A 178 -6.19 -13.21 4.01
N LEU A 179 -6.20 -14.46 4.47
CA LEU A 179 -5.64 -15.62 3.76
C LEU A 179 -6.56 -16.05 2.62
N ASP A 180 -6.11 -17.01 1.81
CA ASP A 180 -6.87 -17.47 0.64
C ASP A 180 -8.22 -18.07 1.01
N ASP A 181 -8.29 -18.71 2.18
CA ASP A 181 -9.52 -19.31 2.68
C ASP A 181 -10.49 -18.30 3.34
N GLY A 182 -10.07 -17.03 3.45
CA GLY A 182 -10.78 -15.93 4.11
C GLY A 182 -10.65 -15.89 5.63
N SER A 183 -9.82 -16.75 6.22
CA SER A 183 -9.34 -16.53 7.59
C SER A 183 -8.45 -15.28 7.66
N ALA A 184 -8.29 -14.73 8.86
CA ALA A 184 -7.59 -13.49 9.09
C ALA A 184 -6.47 -13.68 10.11
N VAL A 185 -5.31 -13.09 9.83
CA VAL A 185 -4.24 -12.87 10.81
C VAL A 185 -4.23 -11.39 11.17
N ASN A 186 -4.31 -11.09 12.46
CA ASN A 186 -4.14 -9.73 12.97
C ASN A 186 -2.80 -9.57 13.70
N GLY A 187 -2.07 -8.50 13.39
CA GLY A 187 -0.79 -8.12 14.00
C GLY A 187 -0.87 -6.99 15.02
N MET A 188 -2.07 -6.67 15.54
CA MET A 188 -2.23 -5.71 16.63
C MET A 188 -2.29 -6.40 17.98
N LYS A 189 -1.60 -5.81 18.95
CA LYS A 189 -1.77 -6.17 20.36
C LYS A 189 -3.07 -5.53 20.88
N TYR A 190 -4.01 -6.34 21.33
CA TYR A 190 -5.14 -5.89 22.15
C TYR A 190 -4.74 -5.93 23.64
N GLN A 191 -5.39 -5.15 24.52
CA GLN A 191 -5.06 -5.19 25.96
C GLN A 191 -5.21 -6.63 26.52
N ASP A 192 -4.33 -7.00 27.45
CA ASP A 192 -4.31 -8.31 28.15
C ASP A 192 -4.07 -9.56 27.29
N VAL A 193 -3.54 -9.43 26.08
CA VAL A 193 -3.23 -10.60 25.24
C VAL A 193 -1.81 -11.13 25.43
N ALA A 194 -1.70 -12.46 25.58
CA ALA A 194 -0.44 -13.19 25.70
C ALA A 194 0.37 -13.30 24.40
N HIS A 195 -0.20 -12.87 23.27
CA HIS A 195 0.35 -13.12 21.93
C HIS A 195 0.19 -11.92 21.00
N GLN A 196 1.19 -11.70 20.13
CA GLN A 196 1.19 -10.58 19.18
C GLN A 196 0.28 -10.81 17.97
N PHE A 197 0.19 -12.05 17.49
CA PHE A 197 -0.63 -12.43 16.35
C PHE A 197 -1.85 -13.23 16.80
N ARG A 198 -2.96 -13.06 16.08
CA ARG A 198 -4.17 -13.85 16.23
C ARG A 198 -4.63 -14.38 14.89
N LEU A 199 -4.88 -15.68 14.82
CA LEU A 199 -5.55 -16.33 13.70
C LEU A 199 -7.02 -16.49 14.03
N VAL A 200 -7.86 -15.96 13.16
CA VAL A 200 -9.32 -16.03 13.23
C VAL A 200 -9.80 -16.71 11.96
N ASP A 201 -10.68 -17.69 12.05
CA ASP A 201 -11.25 -18.29 10.85
C ASP A 201 -12.18 -17.31 10.11
N SER A 202 -12.62 -17.69 8.91
CA SER A 202 -13.47 -16.82 8.11
C SER A 202 -14.78 -16.42 8.81
N THR A 203 -15.24 -17.21 9.79
CA THR A 203 -16.48 -16.97 10.55
C THR A 203 -16.33 -15.97 11.68
N GLY A 204 -15.10 -15.57 12.00
CA GLY A 204 -14.84 -14.71 13.15
C GLY A 204 -14.63 -15.47 14.44
N VAL A 205 -14.29 -16.77 14.39
CA VAL A 205 -13.90 -17.51 15.59
C VAL A 205 -12.39 -17.50 15.74
N LEU A 206 -11.90 -17.06 16.91
CA LEU A 206 -10.48 -17.09 17.25
C LEU A 206 -10.02 -18.54 17.31
N GLN A 207 -9.05 -18.89 16.46
CA GLN A 207 -8.48 -20.23 16.40
C GLN A 207 -7.25 -20.34 17.32
N ARG A 208 -6.35 -19.34 17.27
CA ARG A 208 -5.14 -19.30 18.11
C ARG A 208 -4.53 -17.90 18.22
N GLY A 209 -3.74 -17.69 19.26
CA GLY A 209 -2.78 -16.60 19.35
C GLY A 209 -1.35 -17.15 19.30
N PHE A 210 -0.42 -16.41 18.70
CA PHE A 210 0.99 -16.80 18.62
C PHE A 210 1.93 -15.59 18.44
N GLY A 211 3.24 -15.86 18.45
CA GLY A 211 4.27 -14.85 18.29
C GLY A 211 4.59 -14.08 19.58
N PRO A 212 5.84 -13.61 19.74
CA PRO A 212 6.30 -12.91 20.93
C PRO A 212 5.62 -11.55 21.06
N VAL A 213 5.22 -11.20 22.29
CA VAL A 213 4.69 -9.87 22.63
C VAL A 213 5.86 -8.93 22.86
N GLY A 214 5.90 -7.83 22.11
CA GLY A 214 6.91 -6.78 22.29
C GLY A 214 6.67 -5.91 23.52
N ASP A 215 7.69 -5.12 23.90
CA ASP A 215 7.55 -4.05 24.88
C ASP A 215 6.46 -3.05 24.45
N GLU A 216 5.49 -2.80 25.31
CA GLU A 216 4.35 -1.90 25.07
C GLU A 216 4.78 -0.47 24.77
N ARG A 217 5.97 -0.07 25.19
CA ARG A 217 6.55 1.25 24.94
C ARG A 217 7.10 1.41 23.52
N VAL A 218 7.28 0.32 22.77
CA VAL A 218 8.00 0.32 21.49
C VAL A 218 7.07 0.25 20.29
N SER A 219 6.13 -0.70 20.27
CA SER A 219 5.04 -0.72 19.29
C SER A 219 4.00 -1.77 19.67
N THR A 220 2.73 -1.37 19.74
CA THR A 220 1.60 -2.30 19.84
C THR A 220 1.17 -2.85 18.48
N ARG A 221 1.80 -2.41 17.38
CA ARG A 221 1.41 -2.70 16.00
C ARG A 221 2.56 -3.33 15.22
N ARG A 222 2.28 -4.48 14.61
CA ARG A 222 3.12 -5.11 13.57
C ARG A 222 2.48 -4.82 12.22
N TYR A 223 3.22 -4.21 11.31
CA TYR A 223 2.84 -4.21 9.91
C TYR A 223 3.00 -5.63 9.38
N ILE A 224 1.98 -6.13 8.70
CA ILE A 224 1.96 -7.47 8.13
C ILE A 224 1.46 -7.46 6.70
N THR A 225 1.94 -8.40 5.88
CA THR A 225 1.50 -8.58 4.50
C THR A 225 1.43 -10.06 4.13
N TYR A 226 0.47 -10.41 3.28
CA TYR A 226 0.28 -11.77 2.80
C TYR A 226 1.46 -12.20 1.93
N ALA A 227 1.94 -13.43 2.13
CA ALA A 227 3.12 -13.96 1.45
C ALA A 227 2.85 -15.20 0.58
N GLY A 228 1.62 -15.71 0.59
CA GLY A 228 1.27 -16.96 -0.11
C GLY A 228 0.76 -18.03 0.86
N GLY A 229 -0.33 -18.71 0.50
CA GLY A 229 -0.93 -19.79 1.28
C GLY A 229 -1.11 -19.43 2.75
N ASP A 230 -0.31 -20.07 3.60
CA ASP A 230 -0.37 -20.03 5.06
C ASP A 230 0.74 -19.19 5.70
N THR A 231 1.38 -18.29 4.93
CA THR A 231 2.46 -17.42 5.44
C THR A 231 2.20 -15.92 5.25
N PHE A 232 2.88 -15.13 6.09
CA PHE A 232 2.86 -13.67 6.04
C PHE A 232 4.20 -13.10 6.52
N TRP A 233 4.57 -11.92 6.02
CA TRP A 233 5.72 -11.16 6.53
C TRP A 233 5.28 -10.12 7.54
N ALA A 234 6.14 -9.83 8.52
CA ALA A 234 5.87 -8.91 9.62
C ALA A 234 7.07 -8.01 9.95
N ALA A 235 6.81 -6.74 10.25
CA ALA A 235 7.82 -5.77 10.70
C ALA A 235 7.21 -4.63 11.56
N PRO A 236 7.99 -3.96 12.42
CA PRO A 236 9.30 -4.38 12.94
C PRO A 236 9.17 -5.61 13.85
N PRO A 237 10.25 -6.26 14.32
CA PRO A 237 10.18 -7.37 15.26
C PRO A 237 9.61 -6.95 16.62
N ALA A 238 9.19 -7.94 17.42
CA ALA A 238 8.63 -7.70 18.74
C ALA A 238 9.68 -7.07 19.66
N GLY A 239 9.38 -5.89 20.24
CA GLY A 239 10.30 -5.16 21.11
C GLY A 239 11.23 -4.19 20.38
N GLY A 240 11.09 -4.04 19.06
CA GLY A 240 11.93 -3.17 18.24
C GLY A 240 13.29 -3.79 17.92
N SER A 241 14.07 -3.09 17.11
CA SER A 241 15.41 -3.54 16.72
C SER A 241 16.30 -2.36 16.39
N ASP A 242 17.57 -2.51 16.73
CA ASP A 242 18.68 -1.65 16.31
C ASP A 242 19.02 -1.80 14.82
N ALA A 243 18.39 -2.74 14.12
CA ALA A 243 18.53 -2.96 12.70
C ALA A 243 17.16 -3.03 12.01
N TYR A 244 17.20 -2.97 10.69
CA TYR A 244 16.03 -3.20 9.88
C TYR A 244 15.73 -4.70 9.81
N VAL A 245 14.66 -5.15 10.47
CA VAL A 245 14.31 -6.57 10.60
C VAL A 245 12.93 -6.88 10.05
N LEU A 246 12.87 -7.91 9.20
CA LEU A 246 11.67 -8.47 8.58
C LEU A 246 11.55 -9.94 8.96
N GLU A 247 10.37 -10.39 9.37
CA GLU A 247 10.14 -11.77 9.81
C GLU A 247 9.04 -12.43 8.99
N GLU A 248 9.30 -13.60 8.42
CA GLU A 248 8.29 -14.45 7.81
C GLU A 248 7.73 -15.43 8.83
N TRP A 249 6.42 -15.48 8.95
CA TRP A 249 5.70 -16.33 9.89
C TRP A 249 4.73 -17.25 9.15
N GLY A 250 4.61 -18.49 9.62
CA GLY A 250 3.47 -19.34 9.31
C GLY A 250 2.30 -19.10 10.26
N ILE A 251 1.08 -19.38 9.81
CA ILE A 251 -0.12 -19.33 10.68
C ILE A 251 -0.15 -20.43 11.75
N ASP A 252 0.65 -21.49 11.57
CA ASP A 252 1.00 -22.46 12.62
C ASP A 252 1.83 -21.83 13.74
N GLY A 253 2.26 -20.58 13.58
CA GLY A 253 3.01 -19.78 14.54
C GLY A 253 4.51 -20.04 14.57
N GLU A 254 5.03 -20.77 13.57
CA GLU A 254 6.47 -20.94 13.40
C GLU A 254 7.06 -19.74 12.65
N LEU A 255 8.18 -19.22 13.16
CA LEU A 255 9.00 -18.24 12.46
C LEU A 255 9.79 -18.98 11.37
N ARG A 256 9.49 -18.67 10.11
CA ARG A 256 10.10 -19.32 8.94
C ARG A 256 11.51 -18.82 8.69
N GLN A 257 11.68 -17.51 8.67
CA GLN A 257 12.97 -16.86 8.48
C GLN A 257 12.93 -15.41 8.94
N THR A 258 14.11 -14.86 9.17
CA THR A 258 14.32 -13.46 9.48
C THR A 258 15.31 -12.88 8.47
N LEU A 259 14.96 -11.75 7.86
CA LEU A 259 15.90 -10.91 7.13
C LEU A 259 16.32 -9.76 8.04
N ARG A 260 17.62 -9.65 8.28
CA ARG A 260 18.21 -8.58 9.08
C ARG A 260 19.09 -7.72 8.19
N ARG A 261 18.90 -6.42 8.24
CA ARG A 261 19.65 -5.43 7.48
C ARG A 261 20.22 -4.39 8.43
N ASP A 262 21.52 -4.47 8.66
CA ASP A 262 22.27 -3.51 9.46
C ASP A 262 22.77 -2.38 8.54
N VAL A 263 22.21 -1.19 8.71
CA VAL A 263 22.50 -0.02 7.88
C VAL A 263 22.70 1.20 8.77
N THR A 264 23.68 2.01 8.42
CA THR A 264 24.09 3.18 9.21
C THR A 264 23.01 4.25 9.37
N TRP A 265 22.03 4.27 8.46
CA TRP A 265 20.92 5.20 8.47
C TRP A 265 19.71 4.69 9.28
N TRP A 266 19.69 3.42 9.71
CA TRP A 266 18.62 2.91 10.57
C TRP A 266 18.81 3.44 11.99
N ARG A 267 17.81 4.15 12.49
CA ARG A 267 17.85 4.74 13.83
C ARG A 267 16.59 4.41 14.58
N TRP A 268 16.72 3.48 15.52
CA TRP A 268 15.64 3.12 16.42
C TRP A 268 15.80 3.84 17.76
N ARG A 269 14.74 4.50 18.22
CA ARG A 269 14.65 5.09 19.55
C ARG A 269 13.50 4.46 20.34
N ARG A 270 13.80 4.04 21.58
CA ARG A 270 12.82 3.44 22.50
C ARG A 270 11.75 4.41 22.97
N ASP A 271 12.02 5.72 22.91
CA ASP A 271 11.09 6.76 23.32
C ASP A 271 10.01 7.05 22.26
N GLY A 272 10.04 6.35 21.12
CA GLY A 272 9.06 6.53 20.05
C GLY A 272 9.16 7.87 19.32
N GLY A 273 10.27 8.60 19.50
CA GLY A 273 10.54 9.87 18.81
C GLY A 273 10.71 9.70 17.30
N ALA A 274 11.54 10.54 16.66
CA ALA A 274 11.86 10.48 15.23
C ALA A 274 12.71 9.23 14.87
N SER A 275 12.17 8.03 15.11
CA SER A 275 12.78 6.74 14.78
C SER A 275 12.42 6.34 13.36
N THR A 276 13.33 5.68 12.66
CA THR A 276 13.03 5.01 11.39
C THR A 276 11.87 4.03 11.56
N GLN A 277 10.94 4.00 10.60
CA GLN A 277 9.77 3.11 10.64
C GLN A 277 9.52 2.46 9.29
N VAL A 278 9.24 1.15 9.29
CA VAL A 278 8.67 0.48 8.13
C VAL A 278 7.24 0.97 7.98
N HIS A 279 6.95 1.71 6.91
CA HIS A 279 5.62 2.24 6.62
C HIS A 279 4.79 1.29 5.77
N ARG A 280 5.43 0.56 4.85
CA ARG A 280 4.75 -0.39 3.97
C ARG A 280 5.60 -1.63 3.74
N LEU A 281 4.91 -2.76 3.65
CA LEU A 281 5.48 -4.07 3.40
C LEU A 281 4.58 -4.79 2.39
N HIS A 282 5.16 -5.35 1.34
CA HIS A 282 4.44 -6.09 0.33
C HIS A 282 5.31 -7.21 -0.23
N VAL A 283 4.72 -8.35 -0.53
CA VAL A 283 5.41 -9.47 -1.16
C VAL A 283 4.65 -9.89 -2.41
N ALA A 284 5.36 -9.98 -3.53
CA ALA A 284 4.85 -10.54 -4.76
C ALA A 284 4.99 -12.07 -4.77
N SER A 285 4.21 -12.73 -5.61
CA SER A 285 4.14 -14.20 -5.69
C SER A 285 5.45 -14.87 -6.15
N ASP A 286 6.35 -14.10 -6.77
CA ASP A 286 7.70 -14.51 -7.15
C ASP A 286 8.73 -14.38 -6.01
N GLY A 287 8.29 -14.00 -4.81
CA GLY A 287 9.16 -13.87 -3.63
C GLY A 287 9.90 -12.54 -3.55
N LEU A 288 9.56 -11.56 -4.40
CA LEU A 288 10.10 -10.20 -4.27
C LEU A 288 9.36 -9.43 -3.18
N LEU A 289 10.10 -9.06 -2.13
CA LEU A 289 9.62 -8.22 -1.04
C LEU A 289 9.94 -6.77 -1.33
N TYR A 290 8.89 -5.96 -1.40
CA TYR A 290 8.95 -4.52 -1.44
C TYR A 290 8.74 -3.93 -0.05
N THR A 291 9.57 -2.95 0.30
CA THR A 291 9.42 -2.20 1.54
C THR A 291 9.58 -0.71 1.32
N LEU A 292 8.79 0.06 2.05
CA LEU A 292 8.97 1.49 2.18
C LEU A 292 9.30 1.83 3.63
N VAL A 293 10.48 2.37 3.84
CA VAL A 293 10.97 2.76 5.15
C VAL A 293 11.01 4.27 5.24
N TRP A 294 10.25 4.84 6.19
CA TRP A 294 10.33 6.25 6.54
C TRP A 294 11.61 6.53 7.30
N ARG A 295 12.34 7.53 6.81
CA ARG A 295 13.68 7.85 7.27
C ARG A 295 13.77 9.33 7.63
N PRO A 296 13.67 9.67 8.93
CA PRO A 296 13.91 11.03 9.37
C PRO A 296 15.39 11.39 9.19
N THR A 297 15.67 12.58 8.67
CA THR A 297 17.05 13.09 8.59
C THR A 297 17.55 13.52 9.98
N ASP A 298 18.85 13.71 10.10
CA ASP A 298 19.48 14.26 11.31
C ASP A 298 18.93 15.64 11.66
N GLU A 299 18.61 16.43 10.66
CA GLU A 299 18.03 17.76 10.82
C GLU A 299 16.60 17.69 11.32
N TYR A 300 15.78 16.79 10.76
CA TYR A 300 14.43 16.53 11.29
C TYR A 300 14.45 16.17 12.78
N GLY A 301 15.36 15.26 13.18
CA GLY A 301 15.51 14.88 14.58
C GLY A 301 15.80 16.08 15.48
N LYS A 302 16.73 16.96 15.08
CA LYS A 302 17.11 18.17 15.83
C LYS A 302 15.96 19.18 15.93
N GLU A 303 15.22 19.40 14.84
CA GLU A 303 14.10 20.34 14.80
C GLU A 303 12.90 19.83 15.59
N ILE A 304 12.59 18.53 15.54
CA ILE A 304 11.56 17.93 16.39
C ILE A 304 11.92 18.05 17.87
N GLU A 305 13.17 17.78 18.25
CA GLU A 305 13.59 17.96 19.64
C GLU A 305 13.52 19.42 20.09
N ARG A 306 13.78 20.38 19.18
CA ARG A 306 13.59 21.81 19.47
C ARG A 306 12.12 22.16 19.66
N LEU A 307 11.25 21.65 18.80
CA LEU A 307 9.81 21.84 18.87
C LEU A 307 9.27 21.28 20.19
N GLU A 308 9.64 20.04 20.53
CA GLU A 308 9.19 19.35 21.75
C GLU A 308 9.66 20.04 23.04
N ARG A 309 10.85 20.65 23.06
CA ARG A 309 11.32 21.44 24.22
C ARG A 309 10.46 22.68 24.50
N GLY A 310 9.78 23.19 23.49
CA GLY A 310 8.86 24.32 23.61
C GLY A 310 7.45 23.95 24.06
N LEU A 311 7.12 22.65 24.13
CA LEU A 311 5.79 22.18 24.49
C LEU A 311 5.65 21.97 25.99
N GLU A 312 4.47 22.32 26.51
CA GLU A 312 4.07 21.96 27.86
C GLU A 312 3.89 20.46 28.01
N ARG A 313 4.14 19.96 29.22
CA ARG A 313 3.86 18.57 29.59
C ARG A 313 2.73 18.51 30.60
N VAL A 314 1.71 17.71 30.32
CA VAL A 314 0.58 17.46 31.22
C VAL A 314 0.56 15.97 31.53
N GLY A 315 0.68 15.61 32.81
CA GLY A 315 0.76 14.20 33.22
C GLY A 315 2.00 13.46 32.71
N GLY A 316 3.05 14.19 32.28
CA GLY A 316 4.28 13.62 31.69
C GLY A 316 4.25 13.49 30.17
N GLU A 317 3.09 13.64 29.53
CA GLU A 317 2.93 13.59 28.08
C GLU A 317 3.08 14.98 27.46
N LEU A 318 3.62 15.03 26.24
CA LEU A 318 3.75 16.26 25.47
C LEU A 318 2.38 16.72 24.99
N MET A 319 2.01 17.96 25.31
CA MET A 319 0.79 18.58 24.80
C MET A 319 1.06 19.22 23.44
N TRP A 320 0.62 18.55 22.38
CA TRP A 320 0.76 19.06 21.01
C TRP A 320 -0.33 20.08 20.70
N THR A 321 0.06 21.35 20.48
CA THR A 321 -0.87 22.39 20.00
C THR A 321 -1.12 22.25 18.50
N PRO A 322 -2.22 22.81 17.96
CA PRO A 322 -2.46 22.85 16.51
C PRO A 322 -1.30 23.43 15.71
N GLU A 323 -0.65 24.48 16.22
CA GLU A 323 0.51 25.13 15.59
C GLU A 323 1.71 24.18 15.59
N ALA A 324 1.98 23.51 16.71
CA ALA A 324 3.07 22.53 16.79
C ALA A 324 2.84 21.32 15.89
N MET A 325 1.59 20.84 15.76
CA MET A 325 1.26 19.78 14.81
C MET A 325 1.45 20.23 13.35
N THR A 326 1.06 21.46 13.04
CA THR A 326 1.26 22.05 11.70
C THR A 326 2.75 22.15 11.38
N GLU A 327 3.55 22.67 12.31
CA GLU A 327 5.00 22.77 12.14
C GLU A 327 5.66 21.40 12.03
N ARG A 328 5.26 20.43 12.86
CA ARG A 328 5.73 19.04 12.76
C ARG A 328 5.42 18.42 11.38
N SER A 329 4.24 18.71 10.82
CA SER A 329 3.87 18.25 9.48
C SER A 329 4.77 18.87 8.42
N ARG A 330 4.97 20.20 8.47
CA ARG A 330 5.87 20.93 7.56
C ARG A 330 7.29 20.38 7.60
N LEU A 331 7.86 20.19 8.80
CA LEU A 331 9.17 19.57 8.98
C LEU A 331 9.20 18.14 8.43
N GLY A 332 8.10 17.39 8.57
CA GLY A 332 7.95 16.06 8.00
C GLY A 332 8.06 16.07 6.48
N ASP A 333 7.41 17.04 5.83
CA ASP A 333 7.43 17.18 4.38
C ASP A 333 8.77 17.64 3.83
N GLU A 334 9.51 18.46 4.58
CA GLU A 334 10.78 19.04 4.14
C GLU A 334 12.01 18.20 4.49
N LEU A 335 12.01 17.58 5.67
CA LEU A 335 13.22 17.01 6.28
C LEU A 335 13.15 15.49 6.46
N THR A 336 12.20 14.81 5.80
CA THR A 336 12.14 13.35 5.82
C THR A 336 12.33 12.76 4.45
N GLU A 337 12.86 11.54 4.45
CA GLU A 337 13.12 10.75 3.27
C GLU A 337 12.39 9.40 3.38
N HIS A 338 12.32 8.71 2.25
CA HIS A 338 11.85 7.35 2.19
C HIS A 338 12.88 6.49 1.47
N ALA A 339 13.31 5.41 2.13
CA ALA A 339 14.06 4.35 1.47
C ALA A 339 13.06 3.34 0.91
N VAL A 340 13.16 3.07 -0.38
CA VAL A 340 12.44 2.02 -1.08
C VAL A 340 13.43 0.91 -1.35
N GLU A 341 13.17 -0.29 -0.84
CA GLU A 341 14.03 -1.45 -1.08
C GLU A 341 13.23 -2.61 -1.68
N VAL A 342 13.89 -3.37 -2.55
CA VAL A 342 13.37 -4.63 -3.09
C VAL A 342 14.36 -5.74 -2.75
N ILE A 343 13.88 -6.76 -2.05
CA ILE A 343 14.68 -7.85 -1.52
C ILE A 343 14.11 -9.16 -2.05
N ASP A 344 14.96 -10.04 -2.59
CA ASP A 344 14.56 -11.42 -2.89
C ASP A 344 14.54 -12.23 -1.59
N THR A 345 13.35 -12.64 -1.16
CA THR A 345 13.12 -13.38 0.09
C THR A 345 13.71 -14.79 0.09
N ARG A 346 13.97 -15.38 -1.08
CA ARG A 346 14.51 -16.74 -1.21
C ARG A 346 16.02 -16.77 -1.01
N THR A 347 16.70 -15.65 -1.30
CA THR A 347 18.16 -15.56 -1.25
C THR A 347 18.66 -14.57 -0.20
N GLY A 348 17.80 -13.64 0.25
CA GLY A 348 18.18 -12.49 1.07
C GLY A 348 19.01 -11.46 0.30
N GLN A 349 18.96 -11.47 -1.02
CA GLN A 349 19.68 -10.48 -1.84
C GLN A 349 18.91 -9.17 -1.89
N LEU A 350 19.56 -8.07 -1.56
CA LEU A 350 19.10 -6.72 -1.88
C LEU A 350 19.24 -6.50 -3.39
N LEU A 351 18.12 -6.38 -4.10
CA LEU A 351 18.10 -6.19 -5.56
C LEU A 351 18.11 -4.71 -5.94
N ALA A 352 17.43 -3.87 -5.15
CA ALA A 352 17.43 -2.42 -5.32
C ALA A 352 17.23 -1.72 -3.97
N SER A 353 17.83 -0.55 -3.81
CA SER A 353 17.67 0.35 -2.67
C SER A 353 17.81 1.78 -3.17
N GLU A 354 16.74 2.54 -3.06
CA GLU A 354 16.66 3.93 -3.52
C GLU A 354 16.08 4.83 -2.44
N VAL A 355 16.56 6.07 -2.41
CA VAL A 355 16.14 7.07 -1.45
C VAL A 355 15.46 8.19 -2.20
N PHE A 356 14.27 8.54 -1.74
CA PHE A 356 13.51 9.67 -2.26
C PHE A 356 13.25 10.67 -1.14
N THR A 357 13.25 11.96 -1.47
CA THR A 357 12.65 12.97 -0.61
C THR A 357 11.17 12.65 -0.41
N GLN A 358 10.58 13.13 0.69
CA GLN A 358 9.15 12.94 0.96
C GLN A 358 8.26 13.39 -0.22
N SER A 359 8.50 14.58 -0.78
CA SER A 359 7.77 15.09 -1.94
C SER A 359 7.88 14.19 -3.16
N ARG A 360 9.09 13.72 -3.49
CA ARG A 360 9.30 12.82 -4.63
C ARG A 360 8.64 11.46 -4.41
N ALA A 361 8.72 10.93 -3.20
CA ALA A 361 8.08 9.66 -2.85
C ALA A 361 6.55 9.72 -3.02
N GLN A 362 5.91 10.81 -2.61
CA GLN A 362 4.47 11.02 -2.79
C GLN A 362 4.04 11.04 -4.26
N GLU A 363 4.91 11.50 -5.17
CA GLU A 363 4.64 11.59 -6.59
C GLU A 363 4.78 10.23 -7.31
N ILE A 364 5.86 9.49 -7.05
CA ILE A 364 6.21 8.33 -7.88
C ILE A 364 5.89 6.98 -7.25
N VAL A 365 5.88 6.89 -5.91
CA VAL A 365 5.71 5.61 -5.23
C VAL A 365 4.22 5.26 -5.21
N PRO A 366 3.81 4.08 -5.71
CA PRO A 366 2.41 3.65 -5.67
C PRO A 366 1.90 3.63 -4.23
N ARG A 367 0.62 3.94 -4.00
CA ARG A 367 -0.03 3.91 -2.68
C ARG A 367 -0.03 2.51 -2.07
N ALA A 368 -0.27 1.49 -2.88
CA ALA A 368 -0.16 0.09 -2.51
C ALA A 368 0.02 -0.75 -3.78
N PHE A 369 0.41 -2.01 -3.59
CA PHE A 369 0.42 -3.03 -4.62
C PHE A 369 -0.77 -3.97 -4.45
N PHE A 370 -1.18 -4.58 -5.56
CA PHE A 370 -2.17 -5.63 -5.58
C PHE A 370 -1.58 -6.94 -5.06
N ARG A 371 -2.40 -7.72 -4.35
CA ARG A 371 -2.04 -8.99 -3.72
C ARG A 371 -1.21 -9.86 -4.67
N GLY A 372 -0.03 -10.29 -4.22
CA GLY A 372 0.81 -11.23 -4.97
C GLY A 372 1.46 -10.67 -6.24
N SER A 373 1.43 -9.35 -6.48
CA SER A 373 2.00 -8.73 -7.68
C SER A 373 2.79 -7.46 -7.36
N LEU A 374 3.66 -7.04 -8.27
CA LEU A 374 4.29 -5.72 -8.27
C LEU A 374 3.51 -4.68 -9.11
N ARG A 375 2.25 -4.98 -9.43
CA ARG A 375 1.30 -4.00 -9.98
C ARG A 375 0.62 -3.28 -8.82
N GLY A 376 0.50 -1.97 -8.91
CA GLY A 376 -0.08 -1.12 -7.87
C GLY A 376 -0.76 0.08 -8.47
N TYR A 377 -1.04 1.08 -7.65
CA TYR A 377 -1.79 2.25 -8.09
C TYR A 377 -1.36 3.54 -7.40
N ARG A 378 -1.52 4.66 -8.10
CA ARG A 378 -1.38 6.02 -7.56
C ARG A 378 -2.72 6.73 -7.63
N TYR A 379 -3.00 7.57 -6.65
CA TYR A 379 -4.15 8.48 -6.70
C TYR A 379 -3.63 9.88 -6.98
N LEU A 380 -4.08 10.48 -8.07
CA LEU A 380 -3.57 11.73 -8.63
C LEU A 380 -4.74 12.66 -8.96
N VAL A 381 -4.42 13.92 -9.24
CA VAL A 381 -5.36 14.92 -9.74
C VAL A 381 -4.84 15.41 -11.09
N GLY A 382 -5.70 15.36 -12.11
CA GLY A 382 -5.38 15.83 -13.46
C GLY A 382 -5.26 17.35 -13.55
N GLU A 383 -4.77 17.83 -14.68
CA GLU A 383 -4.70 19.29 -14.97
C GLU A 383 -6.08 19.95 -15.01
N ASP A 384 -7.11 19.17 -15.32
CA ASP A 384 -8.52 19.55 -15.28
C ASP A 384 -9.11 19.63 -13.86
N GLY A 385 -8.30 19.30 -12.84
CA GLY A 385 -8.70 19.27 -11.44
C GLY A 385 -9.50 18.02 -11.03
N LEU A 386 -9.71 17.06 -11.94
CA LEU A 386 -10.44 15.84 -11.65
C LEU A 386 -9.50 14.75 -11.09
N PRO A 387 -9.94 13.98 -10.08
CA PRO A 387 -9.14 12.89 -9.55
C PRO A 387 -9.14 11.69 -10.49
N PHE A 388 -8.01 10.99 -10.52
CA PHE A 388 -7.89 9.70 -11.19
C PHE A 388 -6.95 8.76 -10.45
N VAL A 389 -7.08 7.47 -10.72
CA VAL A 389 -6.14 6.44 -10.32
C VAL A 389 -5.34 6.00 -11.53
N GLU A 390 -4.01 6.03 -11.42
CA GLU A 390 -3.10 5.46 -12.42
C GLU A 390 -2.62 4.09 -11.96
N ILE A 391 -2.78 3.07 -12.80
CA ILE A 391 -2.25 1.73 -12.55
C ILE A 391 -0.79 1.66 -13.01
N VAL A 392 0.09 1.25 -12.11
CA VAL A 392 1.54 1.23 -12.33
C VAL A 392 2.13 -0.13 -12.01
N THR A 393 3.29 -0.44 -12.57
CA THR A 393 4.07 -1.64 -12.27
C THR A 393 5.44 -1.22 -11.77
N LEU A 394 5.92 -1.84 -10.68
CA LEU A 394 7.33 -1.79 -10.31
C LEU A 394 8.09 -2.80 -11.14
N GLU A 395 9.16 -2.33 -11.78
CA GLU A 395 10.13 -3.18 -12.46
C GLU A 395 11.54 -2.89 -11.93
N LEU A 396 12.39 -3.92 -11.97
CA LEU A 396 13.80 -3.83 -11.62
C LEU A 396 14.62 -3.77 -12.90
N VAL A 397 15.35 -2.69 -13.09
CA VAL A 397 16.22 -2.47 -14.25
C VAL A 397 17.67 -2.63 -13.82
N ALA A 398 18.46 -3.42 -14.54
CA ALA A 398 19.89 -3.57 -14.24
C ALA A 398 20.63 -2.22 -14.27
N ARG A 399 21.65 -2.08 -13.42
CA ARG A 399 22.48 -0.88 -13.32
C ARG A 399 23.57 -0.78 -14.38
#